data_AF-A0A6C0NXW5-F1
#
_entry.id   AF-A0A6C0NXW5-F1
#
_cell.length_a   1.000
_cell.length_b   1.000
_cell.length_c   1.000
_cell.angle_alpha   90.00
_cell.angle_beta   90.00
_cell.angle_gamma   90.00
#
_symmetry.space_group_name_H-M   'P 1'
#
loop_
_entity.id
_entity.type
_entity.pdbx_description
1 polymer ?
#
loop_
_entity_poly.entity_id
_entity_poly.type
_entity_poly.pdbx_seq_one_letter_code
_entity_poly.pdbx_strand_id
1 'polypeptide(L)'
;MNNQEDFQRLLKKEYLLGPEVMMVNQVGINYYSGTKSSAFYELWGEKEIFRLLILRPSSNLFASKFVGKNHLIFLLIVEDDQLIGGFVSLQENMLEQLTSVLHNLNEKSLKELEDLWSLFVKDHYAQLPTDNIR
;
A
#
# COMPACT_ATOMS: atom_id res chain seq x y z
N MET A 1 20.07 -1.35 -18.08
CA MET A 1 18.65 -0.99 -17.90
C MET A 1 18.39 -0.96 -16.41
N ASN A 2 17.82 0.13 -15.92
CA ASN A 2 17.71 0.39 -14.48
C ASN A 2 16.50 -0.38 -13.94
N ASN A 3 16.71 -1.31 -13.00
CA ASN A 3 15.65 -2.20 -12.48
C ASN A 3 14.41 -1.45 -11.94
N GLN A 4 14.57 -0.18 -11.55
CA GLN A 4 13.47 0.70 -11.15
C GLN A 4 12.51 1.06 -12.30
N GLU A 5 13.04 1.33 -13.50
CA GLU A 5 12.22 1.67 -14.68
C GLU A 5 11.41 0.45 -15.14
N ASP A 6 11.99 -0.75 -15.06
CA ASP A 6 11.30 -1.99 -15.41
C ASP A 6 10.20 -2.33 -14.40
N PHE A 7 10.42 -2.11 -13.11
CA PHE A 7 9.40 -2.32 -12.07
C PHE A 7 8.24 -1.33 -12.20
N GLN A 8 8.54 -0.04 -12.39
CA GLN A 8 7.53 1.00 -12.63
C GLN A 8 6.72 0.73 -13.91
N ARG A 9 7.38 0.28 -14.99
CA ARG A 9 6.73 -0.10 -16.24
C ARG A 9 5.83 -1.32 -16.08
N LEU A 10 6.22 -2.30 -15.27
CA LEU A 10 5.42 -3.48 -14.95
C LEU A 10 4.15 -3.07 -14.18
N LEU A 11 4.28 -2.19 -13.18
CA LEU A 11 3.16 -1.69 -12.39
C LEU A 11 2.14 -0.90 -13.23
N LYS A 12 2.63 -0.04 -14.13
CA LYS A 12 1.78 0.70 -15.08
C LYS A 12 0.98 -0.20 -16.02
N LYS A 13 1.56 -1.32 -16.46
CA LYS A 13 0.88 -2.23 -17.40
C LYS A 13 -0.11 -3.18 -16.74
N GLU A 14 0.20 -3.70 -15.55
CA GLU A 14 -0.62 -4.75 -14.94
C GLU A 14 -1.63 -4.25 -13.90
N TYR A 15 -1.35 -3.13 -13.23
CA TYR A 15 -2.13 -2.71 -12.05
C TYR A 15 -2.74 -1.31 -12.16
N LEU A 16 -2.34 -0.48 -13.13
CA LEU A 16 -2.84 0.90 -13.29
C LEU A 16 -3.83 1.07 -14.47
N LEU A 17 -4.17 -0.01 -15.19
CA LEU A 17 -5.16 0.01 -16.26
C LEU A 17 -6.54 -0.36 -15.72
N GLY A 18 -7.29 0.61 -15.24
CA GLY A 18 -8.73 0.40 -15.14
C GLY A 18 -9.52 1.69 -15.12
N PRO A 19 -10.86 1.59 -14.98
CA PRO A 19 -11.73 2.71 -15.28
C PRO A 19 -11.47 3.87 -14.31
N GLU A 20 -11.06 5.01 -14.86
CA GLU A 20 -11.07 6.29 -14.16
C GLU A 20 -12.52 6.64 -13.84
N VAL A 21 -12.94 6.37 -12.61
CA VAL A 21 -14.09 7.08 -12.03
C VAL A 21 -13.52 8.39 -11.47
N MET A 22 -14.29 9.48 -11.46
CA MET A 22 -13.82 10.77 -10.95
C MET A 22 -14.57 11.05 -9.64
N MET A 23 -13.96 10.74 -8.50
CA MET A 23 -14.52 11.00 -7.17
C MET A 23 -14.11 12.38 -6.64
N VAL A 24 -14.47 13.44 -7.35
CA VAL A 24 -14.11 14.82 -6.97
C VAL A 24 -14.76 15.21 -5.64
N ASN A 25 -13.95 15.62 -4.66
CA ASN A 25 -14.35 16.04 -3.30
C ASN A 25 -15.01 14.94 -2.45
N GLN A 26 -14.64 13.68 -2.65
CA GLN A 26 -15.17 12.56 -1.87
C GLN A 26 -14.05 11.75 -1.23
N VAL A 27 -14.33 11.22 -0.04
CA VAL A 27 -13.46 10.27 0.66
C VAL A 27 -13.85 8.86 0.22
N GLY A 28 -12.92 8.05 -0.28
CA GLY A 28 -13.24 6.69 -0.73
C GLY A 28 -12.16 5.97 -1.54
N ILE A 29 -12.56 4.89 -2.22
CA ILE A 29 -11.73 4.18 -3.21
C ILE A 29 -12.22 4.52 -4.62
N ASN A 30 -11.33 5.02 -5.47
CA ASN A 30 -11.67 5.31 -6.86
C ASN A 30 -11.39 4.14 -7.79
N TYR A 31 -10.26 3.46 -7.55
CA TYR A 31 -9.86 2.31 -8.34
C TYR A 31 -9.18 1.26 -7.47
N TYR A 32 -9.48 0.01 -7.79
CA TYR A 32 -8.91 -1.17 -7.16
C TYR A 32 -8.69 -2.25 -8.22
N SER A 33 -7.50 -2.83 -8.24
CA SER A 33 -7.19 -4.03 -9.02
C SER A 33 -6.20 -4.89 -8.26
N GLY A 34 -6.33 -6.21 -8.37
CA GLY A 34 -5.39 -7.09 -7.71
C GLY A 34 -5.88 -8.50 -7.44
N THR A 35 -5.07 -9.19 -6.66
CA THR A 35 -5.25 -10.55 -6.17
C THR A 35 -5.08 -10.56 -4.66
N LYS A 36 -5.34 -11.70 -4.01
CA LYS A 36 -5.12 -11.90 -2.56
C LYS A 36 -3.67 -11.65 -2.10
N SER A 37 -2.71 -11.61 -3.02
CA SER A 37 -1.28 -11.45 -2.74
C SER A 37 -0.72 -10.10 -3.18
N SER A 38 -1.47 -9.31 -3.94
CA SER A 38 -0.98 -8.05 -4.49
C SER A 38 -2.16 -7.21 -4.97
N ALA A 39 -2.31 -5.98 -4.50
CA ALA A 39 -3.33 -5.09 -5.05
C ALA A 39 -2.87 -3.63 -5.10
N PHE A 40 -3.41 -2.94 -6.10
CA PHE A 40 -3.32 -1.52 -6.27
C PHE A 40 -4.61 -0.85 -5.79
N TYR A 41 -4.47 0.27 -5.09
CA TYR A 41 -5.55 1.10 -4.60
C TYR A 41 -5.28 2.57 -4.95
N GLU A 42 -6.31 3.24 -5.47
CA GLU A 42 -6.34 4.70 -5.48
C GLU A 42 -7.33 5.18 -4.43
N LEU A 43 -6.80 5.61 -3.28
CA LEU A 43 -7.58 6.11 -2.15
C LEU A 43 -7.68 7.62 -2.23
N TRP A 44 -8.89 8.15 -2.18
CA TRP A 44 -9.16 9.57 -2.23
C TRP A 44 -9.48 10.04 -0.82
N GLY A 45 -8.64 10.93 -0.29
CA GLY A 45 -8.87 11.66 0.94
C GLY A 45 -9.61 12.98 0.68
N GLU A 46 -9.78 13.77 1.72
CA GLU A 46 -10.38 15.11 1.60
C GLU A 46 -9.52 16.06 0.77
N LYS A 47 -8.19 15.87 0.79
CA LYS A 47 -7.23 16.78 0.14
C LYS A 47 -6.22 16.09 -0.76
N GLU A 48 -5.97 14.80 -0.55
CA GLU A 48 -4.89 14.08 -1.21
C GLU A 48 -5.41 12.78 -1.84
N ILE A 49 -4.71 12.31 -2.88
CA ILE A 49 -4.96 11.01 -3.49
C ILE A 49 -3.75 10.13 -3.21
N PHE A 50 -3.97 9.01 -2.52
CA PHE A 50 -2.94 8.03 -2.20
C PHE A 50 -3.03 6.86 -3.18
N ARG A 51 -1.99 6.71 -4.00
CA ARG A 51 -1.84 5.57 -4.93
C ARG A 51 -0.97 4.52 -4.28
N LEU A 52 -1.59 3.45 -3.80
CA LEU A 52 -0.93 2.41 -3.03
C LEU A 52 -0.80 1.13 -3.85
N LEU A 53 0.40 0.56 -3.82
CA LEU A 53 0.62 -0.83 -4.18
C LEU A 53 0.97 -1.59 -2.91
N ILE A 54 0.18 -2.62 -2.62
CA ILE A 54 0.35 -3.45 -1.43
C ILE A 54 0.59 -4.88 -1.87
N LEU A 55 1.71 -5.46 -1.43
CA LEU A 55 2.15 -6.79 -1.83
C LEU A 55 2.39 -7.67 -0.62
N ARG A 56 2.00 -8.94 -0.70
CA ARG A 56 2.42 -9.94 0.27
C ARG A 56 3.88 -10.33 -0.02
N PRO A 57 4.79 -10.27 0.97
CA PRO A 57 6.16 -10.72 0.81
C PRO A 57 6.21 -12.19 0.37
N SER A 58 7.11 -12.49 -0.57
CA SER A 58 7.41 -13.88 -0.97
C SER A 58 8.12 -14.61 0.18
N SER A 59 7.86 -15.91 0.31
CA SER A 59 8.59 -16.78 1.27
C SER A 59 10.09 -16.83 1.01
N ASN A 60 10.54 -16.43 -0.18
CA ASN A 60 11.94 -16.45 -0.61
C ASN A 60 12.57 -15.05 -0.58
N LEU A 61 11.88 -14.05 -0.02
CA LEU A 61 12.40 -12.68 0.06
C LEU A 61 13.53 -12.62 1.10
N PHE A 62 14.74 -12.26 0.66
CA PHE A 62 15.85 -11.99 1.56
C PHE A 62 15.75 -10.55 2.07
N ALA A 63 15.49 -10.39 3.37
CA ALA A 63 15.46 -9.10 4.05
C ALA A 63 16.40 -9.12 5.26
N SER A 64 17.04 -7.98 5.55
CA SER A 64 17.95 -7.82 6.70
C SER A 64 17.25 -7.90 8.05
N LYS A 65 15.91 -7.85 8.06
CA LYS A 65 15.04 -8.06 9.21
C LYS A 65 14.08 -9.21 8.91
N PHE A 66 13.66 -9.93 9.95
CA PHE A 66 12.67 -10.99 9.79
C PHE A 66 11.33 -10.38 9.34
N VAL A 67 10.90 -10.72 8.12
CA VAL A 67 9.60 -10.34 7.56
C VAL A 67 8.70 -11.56 7.68
N GLY A 68 7.91 -11.61 8.75
CA GLY A 68 6.96 -12.70 9.00
C GLY A 68 5.75 -12.66 8.06
N LYS A 69 4.92 -13.71 8.09
CA LYS A 69 3.72 -13.86 7.24
C LYS A 69 2.66 -12.76 7.40
N ASN A 70 2.69 -12.03 8.51
CA ASN A 70 1.77 -10.94 8.84
C ASN A 70 2.24 -9.57 8.30
N HIS A 71 3.35 -9.52 7.58
CA HIS A 71 3.83 -8.29 6.97
C HIS A 71 3.30 -8.13 5.56
N LEU A 72 3.09 -6.89 5.16
CA LEU A 72 2.85 -6.44 3.80
C LEU A 72 3.98 -5.51 3.37
N ILE A 73 4.30 -5.52 2.09
CA ILE A 73 5.10 -4.48 1.47
C ILE A 73 4.11 -3.39 1.07
N PHE A 74 4.21 -2.23 1.71
CA PHE A 74 3.36 -1.08 1.50
C PHE A 74 4.14 -0.05 0.69
N LEU A 75 3.71 0.22 -0.54
CA LEU A 75 4.38 1.12 -1.48
C LEU A 75 3.42 2.25 -1.88
N LEU A 76 3.81 3.49 -1.65
CA LEU A 76 3.14 4.70 -2.11
C LEU A 76 3.79 5.18 -3.41
N ILE A 77 2.94 5.45 -4.42
CA ILE A 77 3.33 6.10 -5.68
C ILE A 77 3.06 7.60 -5.56
N VAL A 78 4.09 8.43 -5.67
CA VAL A 78 3.98 9.90 -5.63
C VAL A 78 3.98 10.51 -7.03
N GLU A 79 3.68 11.82 -7.15
CA GLU A 79 3.41 12.51 -8.43
C GLU A 79 4.55 12.48 -9.47
N ASP A 80 5.77 12.09 -9.09
CA ASP A 80 6.93 11.89 -9.99
C ASP A 80 7.22 10.41 -10.30
N ASP A 81 6.21 9.53 -10.20
CA ASP A 81 6.33 8.07 -10.34
C ASP A 81 7.31 7.42 -9.33
N GLN A 82 7.78 8.15 -8.31
CA GLN A 82 8.65 7.58 -7.29
C GLN A 82 7.86 6.64 -6.38
N LEU A 83 8.53 5.58 -5.93
CA LEU A 83 7.98 4.63 -4.98
C LEU A 83 8.64 4.83 -3.63
N ILE A 84 7.84 5.15 -2.63
CA ILE A 84 8.26 5.23 -1.23
C ILE A 84 7.54 4.13 -0.48
N GLY A 85 8.24 3.36 0.33
CA GLY A 85 7.57 2.28 1.03
C GLY A 85 8.49 1.36 1.80
N GLY A 86 7.89 0.34 2.38
CA GLY A 86 8.55 -0.53 3.35
C GLY A 86 7.62 -1.60 3.86
N PHE A 87 8.09 -2.34 4.85
CA PHE A 87 7.33 -3.41 5.47
C PHE A 87 6.43 -2.87 6.57
N VAL A 88 5.18 -3.31 6.57
CA VAL A 88 4.15 -2.96 7.53
C VAL A 88 3.58 -4.26 8.10
N SER A 89 3.59 -4.42 9.42
CA SER A 89 2.99 -5.56 10.12
C SER A 89 1.54 -5.28 10.46
N LEU A 90 0.64 -6.21 10.10
CA LEU A 90 -0.79 -6.13 10.39
C LEU A 90 -1.14 -6.20 11.89
N GLN A 91 -0.16 -6.52 12.75
CA GLN A 91 -0.36 -6.70 14.19
C GLN A 91 0.07 -5.50 15.04
N GLU A 92 0.77 -4.52 14.47
CA GLU A 92 1.20 -3.34 15.22
C GLU A 92 0.42 -2.10 14.77
N ASN A 93 0.72 -0.95 15.39
CA ASN A 93 0.05 0.30 15.09
C ASN A 93 0.39 0.78 13.67
N MET A 94 -0.62 0.88 12.81
CA MET A 94 -0.46 1.27 11.41
C MET A 94 0.11 2.68 11.27
N LEU A 95 -0.38 3.65 12.06
CA LEU A 95 0.06 5.04 11.98
C LEU A 95 1.55 5.17 12.34
N GLU A 96 2.01 4.49 13.38
CA GLU A 96 3.43 4.47 13.78
C GLU A 96 4.32 3.88 12.68
N GLN A 97 3.88 2.78 12.06
CA GLN A 97 4.62 2.15 10.96
C GLN A 97 4.64 3.02 9.70
N LEU A 98 3.49 3.59 9.31
CA LEU A 98 3.41 4.52 8.17
C LEU A 98 4.32 5.74 8.41
N THR A 99 4.37 6.26 9.64
CA THR A 99 5.28 7.35 10.01
C THR A 99 6.75 6.95 9.83
N SER A 100 7.12 5.72 10.19
CA SER A 100 8.49 5.23 10.03
C SER A 100 8.85 4.96 8.56
N VAL A 101 7.91 4.48 7.76
CA VAL A 101 8.13 4.04 6.38
C VAL A 101 8.03 5.20 5.38
N LEU A 102 7.06 6.10 5.59
CA LEU A 102 6.72 7.23 4.72
C LEU A 102 7.10 8.56 5.39
N HIS A 103 8.32 8.65 5.91
CA HIS A 103 8.84 9.80 6.67
C HIS A 103 8.77 11.16 5.96
N ASN A 104 8.56 11.18 4.64
CA ASN A 104 8.42 12.40 3.84
C ASN A 104 6.99 12.96 3.84
N LEU A 105 6.00 12.19 4.28
CA LEU A 105 4.63 12.68 4.46
C LEU A 105 4.51 13.42 5.78
N ASN A 106 3.69 14.47 5.77
CA ASN A 106 3.33 15.16 7.00
C ASN A 106 2.33 14.32 7.83
N GLU A 107 2.22 14.63 9.13
CA GLU A 107 1.37 13.88 10.07
C GLU A 107 -0.11 13.84 9.64
N LYS A 108 -0.62 14.91 9.03
CA LYS A 108 -2.02 14.96 8.58
C LYS A 108 -2.25 13.97 7.44
N SER A 109 -1.36 13.94 6.45
CA SER A 109 -1.39 13.00 5.33
C SER A 109 -1.29 11.55 5.81
N LEU A 110 -0.40 11.28 6.77
CA LEU A 110 -0.22 9.95 7.35
C LEU A 110 -1.48 9.48 8.07
N LYS A 111 -2.15 10.37 8.80
CA LYS A 111 -3.39 10.05 9.51
C LYS A 111 -4.55 9.80 8.54
N GLU A 112 -4.70 10.64 7.52
CA GLU A 112 -5.70 10.45 6.48
C GLU A 112 -5.49 9.11 5.74
N LEU A 113 -4.24 8.78 5.41
CA LEU A 113 -3.89 7.50 4.81
C LEU A 113 -4.23 6.30 5.72
N GLU A 114 -3.98 6.40 7.02
CA GLU A 114 -4.34 5.36 7.98
C GLU A 114 -5.85 5.17 8.09
N ASP A 115 -6.61 6.26 8.18
CA ASP A 115 -8.07 6.24 8.19
C ASP A 115 -8.62 5.56 6.92
N LEU A 116 -8.12 5.95 5.76
CA LEU A 116 -8.50 5.37 4.47
C LEU A 116 -8.15 3.88 4.39
N TRP A 117 -6.95 3.49 4.83
CA TRP A 117 -6.55 2.08 4.91
C TRP A 117 -7.51 1.28 5.78
N SER A 118 -7.81 1.80 6.97
CA SER A 118 -8.65 1.13 7.98
C SER A 118 -10.10 0.99 7.51
N LEU A 119 -10.63 1.97 6.78
CA LEU A 119 -12.00 1.95 6.26
C LEU A 119 -12.18 1.07 5.02
N PHE A 120 -11.18 1.03 4.13
CA PHE A 120 -11.39 0.58 2.76
C PHE A 120 -10.51 -0.59 2.31
N VAL A 121 -9.33 -0.73 2.90
CA VAL A 121 -8.29 -1.62 2.36
C VAL A 121 -8.03 -2.80 3.28
N LYS A 122 -7.99 -2.56 4.60
CA LYS A 122 -7.55 -3.53 5.61
C LYS A 122 -8.25 -4.87 5.51
N ASP A 123 -9.56 -4.88 5.26
CA ASP A 123 -10.37 -6.10 5.24
C ASP A 123 -10.02 -7.07 4.10
N HIS A 124 -9.44 -6.58 3.00
CA HIS A 124 -8.86 -7.44 1.97
C HIS A 124 -7.82 -8.37 2.61
N TYR A 125 -6.95 -7.81 3.44
CA TYR A 125 -5.81 -8.51 4.01
C TYR A 125 -6.07 -9.13 5.38
N ALA A 126 -7.23 -8.87 6.00
CA ALA A 126 -7.63 -9.45 7.28
C ALA A 126 -7.77 -10.99 7.25
N GLN A 127 -7.92 -11.58 6.06
CA GLN A 127 -8.00 -13.03 5.87
C GLN A 127 -6.64 -13.71 5.73
N LEU A 128 -5.54 -12.94 5.76
CA LEU A 128 -4.21 -13.54 5.78
C LEU A 128 -4.03 -14.29 7.10
N PRO A 129 -3.45 -15.51 7.06
CA PRO A 129 -3.31 -16.33 8.25
C PRO A 129 -2.52 -15.56 9.31
N THR A 130 -3.21 -15.12 10.35
CA THR A 130 -2.59 -14.70 11.61
C THR A 130 -2.15 -15.98 12.29
N ASP A 131 -0.85 -16.17 12.46
CA ASP A 131 -0.36 -17.30 13.24
C ASP A 131 -0.97 -17.18 14.66
N ASN A 132 -1.88 -18.10 14.99
CA ASN A 132 -2.15 -18.44 16.38
C ASN A 132 -0.85 -19.06 16.90
N ILE A 133 0.01 -18.23 17.50
CA ILE A 133 1.14 -18.71 18.28
C ILE A 133 0.54 -19.57 19.39
N ARG A 134 0.64 -20.89 19.23
CA ARG A 134 0.39 -21.87 20.28
C ARG A 134 1.69 -22.19 20.98
#